data_AF-A0A6P4FPG6-F1
#
_entry.id   AF-A0A6P4FPG6-F1
#
_cell.length_a   1.000
_cell.length_b   1.000
_cell.length_c   1.000
_cell.angle_alpha   90.00
_cell.angle_beta   90.00
_cell.angle_gamma   90.00
#
_symmetry.space_group_name_H-M   'P 1'
#
loop_
_entity.id
_entity.type
_entity.pdbx_description
1 polymer ?
#
loop_
_entity_poly.entity_id
_entity_poly.type
_entity_poly.pdbx_seq_one_letter_code
_entity_poly.pdbx_strand_id
1 'polypeptide(L)'
;MGTVVSTLQRPTLFVNMDSVHAQFVRETINSNKVVIFSKSYCPYCSMAKEQFRKMNVKATVVELDQREDGNEIQAVLGEMTG
;
A
#
# COMPACT_ATOMS: atom_id res chain seq x y z
N MET A 1 7.07 -1.00 -41.96
CA MET A 1 6.06 -1.44 -40.97
C MET A 1 6.79 -2.17 -39.85
N GLY A 2 7.42 -1.42 -38.94
CA GLY A 2 8.13 -1.99 -37.80
C GLY A 2 7.30 -1.78 -36.55
N THR A 3 6.73 -2.85 -36.01
CA THR A 3 6.00 -2.78 -34.75
C THR A 3 7.03 -2.73 -33.63
N VAL A 4 7.16 -1.56 -33.00
CA VAL A 4 7.89 -1.41 -31.74
C VAL A 4 7.13 -2.18 -30.67
N VAL A 5 7.59 -3.41 -30.39
CA VAL A 5 7.12 -4.13 -29.19
C VAL A 5 7.81 -3.44 -28.03
N SER A 6 7.07 -2.53 -27.40
CA SER A 6 7.43 -1.93 -26.11
C SER A 6 7.39 -3.04 -25.06
N THR A 7 8.48 -3.79 -24.92
CA THR A 7 8.75 -4.63 -23.77
C THR A 7 9.09 -3.73 -22.58
N LEU A 8 8.09 -2.99 -22.09
CA LEU A 8 8.01 -2.73 -20.66
C LEU A 8 7.66 -4.06 -20.03
N GLN A 9 8.68 -4.91 -19.90
CA GLN A 9 8.61 -6.09 -19.06
C GLN A 9 8.48 -5.53 -17.64
N ARG A 10 7.23 -5.29 -17.21
CA ARG A 10 6.90 -5.12 -15.80
C ARG A 10 7.52 -6.36 -15.15
N PRO A 11 8.52 -6.21 -14.26
CA PRO A 11 8.94 -7.36 -13.49
C PRO A 11 7.69 -7.78 -12.75
N THR A 12 7.11 -8.92 -13.15
CA THR A 12 6.13 -9.61 -12.33
C THR A 12 6.92 -10.09 -11.13
N LEU A 13 7.09 -9.18 -10.16
CA LEU A 13 7.30 -9.58 -8.77
C LEU A 13 6.12 -10.50 -8.50
N PHE A 14 6.37 -11.80 -8.50
CA PHE A 14 5.37 -12.77 -8.08
C PHE A 14 5.12 -12.47 -6.61
N VAL A 15 4.12 -11.62 -6.33
CA VAL A 15 3.75 -11.26 -4.98
C VAL A 15 3.06 -12.47 -4.39
N ASN A 16 3.72 -13.13 -3.44
CA ASN A 16 3.14 -14.26 -2.75
C ASN A 16 2.06 -13.75 -1.78
N MET A 17 0.79 -13.98 -2.12
CA MET A 17 -0.37 -13.56 -1.33
C MET A 17 -0.62 -14.40 -0.07
N ASP A 18 0.16 -15.46 0.12
CA ASP A 18 0.23 -16.27 1.35
C ASP A 18 1.43 -15.89 2.24
N SER A 19 2.17 -14.82 1.90
CA SER A 19 3.30 -14.33 2.69
C SER A 19 2.87 -13.70 4.02
N VAL A 20 3.85 -13.54 4.93
CA VAL A 20 3.67 -12.86 6.22
C VAL A 20 3.20 -11.41 6.02
N HIS A 21 3.66 -10.72 4.98
CA HIS A 21 3.24 -9.35 4.67
C HIS A 21 1.78 -9.29 4.21
N ALA A 22 1.31 -10.28 3.43
CA ALA A 22 -0.09 -10.38 3.03
C ALA A 22 -1.01 -10.67 4.22
N GLN A 23 -0.59 -11.53 5.15
CA GLN A 23 -1.33 -11.76 6.40
C GLN A 23 -1.38 -10.48 7.24
N PHE A 24 -0.26 -9.79 7.42
CA PHE A 24 -0.20 -8.51 8.14
C PHE A 24 -1.18 -7.46 7.58
N VAL A 25 -1.23 -7.30 6.26
CA VAL A 25 -2.16 -6.35 5.60
C VAL A 25 -3.61 -6.75 5.89
N ARG A 26 -3.97 -8.03 5.72
CA ARG A 26 -5.33 -8.53 5.98
C ARG A 26 -5.72 -8.35 7.44
N GLU A 27 -4.85 -8.70 8.38
CA GLU A 27 -5.09 -8.56 9.81
C GLU A 27 -5.29 -7.10 10.21
N THR A 28 -4.43 -6.21 9.71
CA THR A 28 -4.53 -4.77 9.97
C THR A 28 -5.87 -4.22 9.46
N ILE A 29 -6.28 -4.60 8.26
CA ILE A 29 -7.58 -4.22 7.68
C ILE A 29 -8.75 -4.80 8.48
N ASN A 30 -8.68 -6.06 8.90
CA ASN A 30 -9.77 -6.71 9.65
C ASN A 30 -9.90 -6.16 11.09
N SER A 31 -8.79 -5.75 11.70
CA SER A 31 -8.75 -5.25 13.09
C SER A 31 -9.20 -3.79 13.20
N ASN A 32 -9.10 -3.01 12.12
CA ASN A 32 -9.34 -1.56 12.15
C ASN A 32 -10.45 -1.17 11.16
N LYS A 33 -11.36 -0.28 11.58
CA LYS A 33 -12.41 0.24 10.70
C LYS A 33 -11.87 1.04 9.52
N VAL A 34 -10.77 1.78 9.73
CA VAL A 34 -10.11 2.58 8.71
C VAL A 34 -8.61 2.43 8.90
N VAL A 35 -7.91 2.07 7.82
CA VAL A 35 -6.45 1.96 7.77
C VAL A 35 -5.94 2.84 6.64
N ILE A 36 -4.87 3.57 6.89
CA ILE A 36 -4.20 4.43 5.92
C ILE A 36 -2.75 3.94 5.80
N PHE A 37 -2.46 3.22 4.71
CA PHE A 37 -1.08 2.95 4.32
C PHE A 37 -0.52 4.19 3.62
N SER A 38 0.59 4.73 4.13
CA SER A 38 1.17 5.97 3.63
C SER A 38 2.68 5.95 3.64
N LYS A 39 3.26 7.03 3.09
CA LYS A 39 4.67 7.38 3.31
C LYS A 39 4.75 8.75 3.97
N SER A 40 5.67 8.91 4.92
CA SER A 40 5.78 10.12 5.75
C SER A 40 5.98 11.40 4.93
N TYR A 41 6.67 11.29 3.79
CA TYR A 41 6.96 12.40 2.88
C TYR A 41 5.86 12.68 1.85
N CYS A 42 4.80 11.88 1.77
CA CYS A 42 3.78 12.00 0.72
C CYS A 42 2.74 13.08 1.07
N PRO A 43 2.65 14.18 0.28
CA PRO A 43 1.70 15.26 0.57
C PRO A 43 0.24 14.81 0.42
N TYR A 44 -0.05 13.90 -0.52
CA TYR A 44 -1.41 13.36 -0.72
C TYR A 44 -1.89 12.55 0.48
N CYS A 45 -1.01 11.76 1.09
CA CYS A 45 -1.33 11.02 2.31
C CYS A 45 -1.65 11.96 3.47
N SER A 46 -0.91 13.07 3.59
CA SER A 46 -1.17 14.09 4.61
C SER A 46 -2.54 14.74 4.45
N MET A 47 -2.94 15.06 3.22
CA MET A 47 -4.27 15.58 2.92
C MET A 47 -5.37 14.58 3.30
N ALA A 48 -5.21 13.29 2.96
CA ALA A 48 -6.17 12.25 3.32
C ALA A 48 -6.32 12.12 4.84
N LYS A 49 -5.20 12.03 5.58
CA LYS A 49 -5.19 11.97 7.06
C LYS A 49 -5.91 13.16 7.68
N GLU A 50 -5.71 14.35 7.13
CA GLU A 50 -6.38 15.56 7.62
C GLU A 50 -7.90 15.48 7.51
N GLN A 51 -8.44 14.92 6.42
CA GLN A 51 -9.88 14.74 6.28
C GLN A 51 -10.44 13.78 7.32
N PHE A 52 -9.75 12.65 7.57
CA PHE A 52 -10.16 11.72 8.64
C PHE A 52 -10.10 12.36 10.03
N ARG A 53 -9.10 13.21 10.30
CA ARG A 53 -9.05 14.01 11.54
C ARG A 53 -10.22 14.98 11.66
N LYS A 54 -10.58 15.69 10.58
CA LYS A 54 -11.72 16.63 10.57
C LYS A 54 -13.06 15.93 10.83
N MET A 55 -13.21 14.71 10.33
CA MET A 55 -14.39 13.87 10.58
C MET A 55 -14.39 13.20 11.97
N ASN A 56 -13.35 13.43 12.78
CA ASN A 56 -13.14 12.79 14.09
C ASN A 56 -13.18 11.24 14.01
N VAL A 57 -12.73 10.68 12.89
CA VAL A 57 -12.66 9.23 12.68
C VAL A 57 -11.27 8.75 13.06
N LYS A 58 -11.21 7.78 13.97
CA LYS A 58 -9.95 7.12 14.36
C LYS A 58 -9.50 6.22 13.21
N ALA A 59 -8.52 6.68 12.44
CA ALA A 59 -7.85 5.91 11.40
C ALA A 59 -6.47 5.44 11.87
N THR A 60 -6.15 4.18 11.59
CA THR A 60 -4.83 3.61 11.88
C THR A 60 -3.90 3.91 10.73
N VAL A 61 -2.78 4.59 10.99
CA VAL A 61 -1.81 4.99 9.97
C VAL A 61 -0.61 4.04 10.03
N VAL A 62 -0.24 3.48 8.87
CA VAL A 62 0.94 2.63 8.71
C VAL A 62 1.88 3.32 7.72
N GLU A 63 3.01 3.83 8.22
CA GLU A 63 4.04 4.47 7.38
C GLU A 63 4.97 3.38 6.82
N LEU A 64 4.90 3.16 5.50
CA LEU A 64 5.67 2.14 4.81
C LEU A 64 7.15 2.50 4.67
N ASP A 65 7.48 3.79 4.64
CA ASP A 65 8.87 4.26 4.51
C ASP A 65 9.68 4.16 5.82
N GLN A 66 9.01 3.94 6.95
CA GLN A 66 9.65 3.75 8.27
C GLN A 66 9.83 2.27 8.63
N ARG A 67 9.50 1.37 7.69
CA ARG A 67 9.58 -0.08 7.88
C ARG A 67 10.54 -0.68 6.86
N GLU A 68 11.30 -1.67 7.31
CA GLU A 68 12.21 -2.42 6.44
C GLU A 68 11.43 -3.24 5.40
N ASP A 69 10.24 -3.74 5.75
CA ASP A 69 9.35 -4.53 4.89
C ASP A 69 8.30 -3.70 4.12
N GLY A 70 8.52 -2.39 4.03
CA GLY A 70 7.58 -1.46 3.40
C GLY A 70 7.35 -1.71 1.91
N ASN A 71 8.38 -2.15 1.19
CA ASN A 71 8.30 -2.42 -0.25
C ASN A 71 7.47 -3.68 -0.55
N GLU A 72 7.65 -4.72 0.26
CA GLU A 72 6.92 -5.98 0.18
C GLU A 72 5.44 -5.76 0.50
N ILE A 73 5.15 -4.99 1.56
CA ILE A 73 3.78 -4.59 1.87
C ILE A 73 3.18 -3.76 0.74
N GLN A 74 3.94 -2.82 0.16
CA GLN A 74 3.46 -2.03 -0.97
C GLN A 74 3.15 -2.91 -2.20
N ALA A 75 3.96 -3.94 -2.45
CA ALA A 75 3.72 -4.89 -3.53
C ALA A 75 2.44 -5.72 -3.29
N VAL A 76 2.23 -6.20 -2.06
CA VAL A 76 0.98 -6.85 -1.63
C VAL A 76 -0.22 -5.93 -1.82
N LEU A 77 -0.12 -4.68 -1.37
CA LEU A 77 -1.20 -3.70 -1.53
C LEU A 77 -1.51 -3.46 -3.01
N GLY A 78 -0.48 -3.34 -3.85
CA GLY A 78 -0.63 -3.24 -5.30
C GLY A 78 -1.40 -4.42 -5.89
N GLU A 79 -1.05 -5.64 -5.53
CA GLU A 79 -1.78 -6.85 -5.99
C GLU A 79 -3.24 -6.88 -5.50
N MET A 80 -3.50 -6.39 -4.28
CA MET A 80 -4.84 -6.35 -3.70
C MET A 80 -5.75 -5.25 -4.29
N THR A 81 -5.17 -4.10 -4.66
CA THR A 81 -5.95 -2.90 -5.04
C THR A 81 -5.82 -2.49 -6.49
N GLY A 82 -4.83 -2.99 -7.23
CA GLY A 82 -4.55 -2.67 -8.63
C GLY A 82 -3.40 -1.68 -8.82
#